data_AF-A0A5B8JTG8-F1
#
_entry.id   AF-A0A5B8JTG8-F1
#
_cell.length_a   1.000
_cell.length_b   1.000
_cell.length_c   1.000
_cell.angle_alpha   90.00
_cell.angle_beta   90.00
_cell.angle_gamma   90.00
#
_symmetry.space_group_name_H-M   'P 1'
#
loop_
_entity.id
_entity.type
_entity.pdbx_description
1 polymer ?
#
loop_
_entity_poly.entity_id
_entity_poly.type
_entity_poly.pdbx_seq_one_letter_code
_entity_poly.pdbx_strand_id
1 'polypeptide(L)'
;MSDSGQSDNSVPSAGVSNLADAREQTERAAKELLDLIKIKGETSRGGVRITECGDGRDPEKHFQTYHPSSFYPESPDQLAGVMERLRTELPALGWKIVEYGPDTSRNKNVNLTADNDAQSFSVNIVHKAKNERPNLSLRVVSGCYQVPEGERVDGY
;
A
#
# COMPACT_ATOMS: atom_id res chain seq x y z
N MET A 1 0.25 23.77 30.81
CA MET A 1 -1.04 23.30 30.29
C MET A 1 -1.02 23.58 28.79
N SER A 2 -0.33 22.72 28.05
CA SER A 2 -0.90 21.60 27.28
C SER A 2 -1.52 22.11 25.98
N ASP A 3 -0.86 21.86 24.85
CA ASP A 3 -1.28 20.80 23.93
C ASP A 3 -0.43 20.91 22.65
N SER A 4 0.73 20.25 22.66
CA SER A 4 1.52 20.05 21.44
C SER A 4 1.08 18.72 20.88
N GLY A 5 0.16 18.74 19.92
CA GLY A 5 -0.37 17.57 19.25
C GLY A 5 0.74 16.62 18.83
N GLN A 6 0.88 15.52 19.57
CA GLN A 6 1.50 14.31 19.06
C GLN A 6 0.57 13.81 17.97
N SER A 7 0.98 13.97 16.71
CA SER A 7 0.50 13.08 15.67
C SER A 7 0.93 11.69 16.12
N ASP A 8 -0.02 10.88 16.58
CA ASP A 8 0.20 9.48 16.91
C ASP A 8 0.68 8.77 15.64
N ASN A 9 2.01 8.71 15.46
CA ASN A 9 2.69 8.04 14.35
C ASN A 9 2.61 6.50 14.48
N SER A 10 1.62 5.98 15.20
CA SER A 10 1.45 4.55 15.42
C SER A 10 0.77 3.93 14.21
N VAL A 11 1.31 2.81 13.74
CA VAL A 11 0.67 2.03 12.69
C VAL A 11 -0.66 1.45 13.25
N PRO A 12 -1.79 1.53 12.54
CA PRO A 12 -3.05 0.97 13.03
C PRO A 12 -2.93 -0.53 13.33
N SER A 13 -3.68 -1.03 14.31
CA SER A 13 -3.80 -2.47 14.53
C SER A 13 -4.65 -3.10 13.40
N ALA A 14 -4.18 -4.21 12.83
CA ALA A 14 -4.94 -5.05 11.91
C ALA A 14 -5.55 -6.29 12.60
N GLY A 15 -5.41 -6.40 13.93
CA GLY A 15 -5.93 -7.52 14.72
C GLY A 15 -4.96 -8.71 14.81
N VAL A 16 -5.50 -9.88 15.14
CA VAL A 16 -4.73 -11.13 15.29
C VAL A 16 -4.77 -11.93 14.00
N SER A 17 -3.62 -12.33 13.47
CA SER A 17 -3.51 -13.17 12.28
C SER A 17 -2.20 -13.96 12.26
N ASN A 18 -2.22 -15.18 11.73
CA ASN A 18 -0.97 -15.85 11.34
C ASN A 18 -0.40 -15.23 10.04
N LEU A 19 0.83 -15.58 9.72
CA LEU A 19 1.57 -15.03 8.57
C LEU A 19 0.95 -15.42 7.21
N ALA A 20 0.36 -16.60 7.10
CA ALA A 20 -0.20 -17.09 5.83
C ALA A 20 -1.48 -16.33 5.47
N ASP A 21 -2.39 -16.20 6.43
CA ASP A 21 -3.67 -15.50 6.24
C ASP A 21 -3.44 -14.00 5.98
N ALA A 22 -2.50 -13.38 6.70
CA ALA A 22 -2.14 -11.98 6.48
C ALA A 22 -1.55 -11.75 5.08
N ARG A 23 -0.71 -12.68 4.60
CA ARG A 23 -0.20 -12.65 3.22
C ARG A 23 -1.34 -12.78 2.21
N GLU A 24 -2.24 -13.73 2.40
CA GLU A 24 -3.37 -13.94 1.48
C GLU A 24 -4.30 -12.73 1.41
N GLN A 25 -4.58 -12.08 2.55
CA GLN A 25 -5.36 -10.83 2.61
C GLN A 25 -4.66 -9.69 1.87
N THR A 26 -3.34 -9.57 2.01
CA THR A 26 -2.57 -8.52 1.32
C THR A 26 -2.51 -8.75 -0.18
N GLU A 27 -2.39 -10.01 -0.62
CA GLU A 27 -2.44 -10.39 -2.03
C GLU A 27 -3.80 -10.05 -2.64
N ARG A 28 -4.90 -10.34 -1.92
CA ARG A 28 -6.26 -9.97 -2.33
C ARG A 28 -6.41 -8.46 -2.48
N ALA A 29 -6.02 -7.68 -1.47
CA ALA A 29 -6.08 -6.22 -1.52
C ALA A 29 -5.26 -5.64 -2.69
N ALA A 30 -4.05 -6.18 -2.91
CA ALA A 30 -3.21 -5.77 -4.04
C ALA A 30 -3.85 -6.08 -5.40
N LYS A 31 -4.45 -7.26 -5.56
CA LYS A 31 -5.15 -7.64 -6.79
C LYS A 31 -6.36 -6.74 -7.05
N GLU A 32 -7.19 -6.48 -6.03
CA GLU A 32 -8.35 -5.59 -6.15
C GLU A 32 -7.94 -4.19 -6.60
N LEU A 33 -6.87 -3.63 -6.02
CA LEU A 33 -6.35 -2.31 -6.40
C LEU A 33 -5.76 -2.31 -7.82
N LEU A 34 -5.08 -3.38 -8.24
CA LEU A 34 -4.57 -3.54 -9.61
C LEU A 34 -5.73 -3.63 -10.62
N ASP A 35 -6.84 -4.29 -10.28
CA ASP A 35 -8.02 -4.40 -11.13
C ASP A 35 -8.67 -3.01 -11.38
N LEU A 36 -8.48 -2.02 -10.49
CA LEU A 36 -8.94 -0.62 -10.66
C LEU A 36 -8.12 0.20 -11.67
N ILE A 37 -6.93 -0.29 -12.06
CA ILE A 37 -6.11 0.38 -13.09
C ILE A 37 -6.80 0.31 -14.46
N LYS A 38 -7.66 -0.69 -14.71
CA LYS A 38 -8.61 -0.75 -15.87
C LYS A 38 -7.98 -0.43 -17.24
N ILE A 39 -6.69 -0.71 -17.42
CA ILE A 39 -5.98 -0.62 -18.70
C ILE A 39 -5.16 -1.89 -18.91
N LYS A 40 -4.87 -2.21 -20.16
CA LYS A 40 -4.07 -3.40 -20.50
C LYS A 40 -2.60 -3.17 -20.17
N GLY A 41 -1.94 -4.22 -19.71
CA GLY A 41 -0.54 -4.17 -19.33
C GLY A 41 -0.07 -5.40 -18.57
N GLU A 42 1.14 -5.31 -18.05
CA GLU A 42 1.81 -6.37 -17.30
C GLU A 42 2.11 -5.90 -15.87
N THR A 43 1.87 -6.77 -14.90
CA THR A 43 2.28 -6.54 -13.52
C THR A 43 3.59 -7.29 -13.23
N SER A 44 4.50 -6.65 -12.51
CA SER A 44 5.74 -7.28 -12.05
C SER A 44 5.45 -8.56 -11.27
N ARG A 45 6.24 -9.60 -11.51
CA ARG A 45 6.24 -10.82 -10.70
C ARG A 45 6.89 -10.50 -9.35
N GLY A 46 6.07 -10.34 -8.33
CA GLY A 46 6.44 -10.15 -6.93
C GLY A 46 5.41 -10.85 -6.05
N GLY A 47 5.66 -10.89 -4.75
CA GLY A 47 4.72 -11.44 -3.78
C GLY A 47 4.79 -10.69 -2.46
N VAL A 48 3.87 -11.03 -1.57
CA VAL A 48 3.77 -10.39 -0.26
C VAL A 48 5.00 -10.67 0.60
N ARG A 49 5.50 -9.59 1.21
CA ARG A 49 6.63 -9.61 2.14
C ARG A 49 6.15 -9.26 3.54
N ILE A 50 6.90 -9.71 4.54
CA ILE A 50 6.68 -9.37 5.96
C ILE A 50 7.68 -8.30 6.36
N THR A 51 7.28 -7.40 7.24
CA THR A 51 8.17 -6.36 7.79
C THR A 51 7.73 -6.00 9.19
N GLU A 52 8.63 -5.47 9.99
CA GLU A 52 8.32 -4.97 11.34
C GLU A 52 7.35 -3.78 11.25
N CYS A 53 6.54 -3.57 12.29
CA CYS A 53 5.56 -2.48 12.30
C CYS A 53 6.17 -1.07 12.42
N GLY A 54 7.47 -0.98 12.77
CA GLY A 54 8.21 0.29 12.78
C GLY A 54 7.82 1.29 13.89
N ASP A 55 6.90 0.92 14.78
CA ASP A 55 6.40 1.75 15.89
C ASP A 55 6.77 1.21 17.28
N GLY A 56 7.81 0.37 17.35
CA GLY A 56 8.39 -0.13 18.60
C GLY A 56 7.67 -1.32 19.23
N ARG A 57 6.61 -1.85 18.59
CA ARG A 57 5.99 -3.13 19.00
C ARG A 57 6.97 -4.29 18.85
N ASP A 58 6.82 -5.29 19.73
CA ASP A 58 7.65 -6.49 19.77
C ASP A 58 7.65 -7.21 18.41
N PRO A 59 8.78 -7.23 17.66
CA PRO A 59 8.84 -7.80 16.32
C PRO A 59 8.74 -9.33 16.32
N GLU A 60 8.85 -9.99 17.48
CA GLU A 60 8.58 -11.43 17.59
C GLU A 60 7.09 -11.73 17.64
N LYS A 61 6.26 -10.74 17.96
CA LYS A 61 4.80 -10.89 18.14
C LYS A 61 3.98 -10.07 17.16
N HIS A 62 4.58 -9.08 16.51
CA HIS A 62 3.89 -8.11 15.70
C HIS A 62 4.56 -7.93 14.35
N PHE A 63 3.76 -7.82 13.30
CA PHE A 63 4.26 -7.70 11.92
C PHE A 63 3.28 -6.96 11.01
N GLN A 64 3.80 -6.41 9.92
CA GLN A 64 3.02 -5.96 8.78
C GLN A 64 3.30 -6.85 7.58
N THR A 65 2.35 -6.87 6.65
CA THR A 65 2.53 -7.41 5.31
C THR A 65 2.49 -6.28 4.30
N TYR A 66 3.29 -6.40 3.25
CA TYR A 66 3.24 -5.46 2.14
C TYR A 66 3.47 -6.13 0.80
N HIS A 67 2.80 -5.65 -0.24
CA HIS A 67 2.92 -6.12 -1.60
C HIS A 67 3.49 -5.03 -2.51
N PRO A 68 4.80 -5.06 -2.82
CA PRO A 68 5.37 -4.17 -3.81
C PRO A 68 5.06 -4.69 -5.21
N SER A 69 4.49 -3.84 -6.06
CA SER A 69 4.25 -4.18 -7.47
C SER A 69 4.52 -3.00 -8.38
N SER A 70 4.81 -3.29 -9.64
CA SER A 70 4.85 -2.31 -10.72
C SER A 70 3.92 -2.75 -11.83
N PHE A 71 3.04 -1.87 -12.28
CA PHE A 71 2.19 -2.07 -13.44
C PHE A 71 2.76 -1.31 -14.64
N TYR A 72 2.99 -2.04 -15.73
CA TYR A 72 3.52 -1.52 -16.98
C TYR A 72 2.43 -1.55 -18.06
N PRO A 73 2.00 -0.39 -18.60
CA PRO A 73 0.99 -0.36 -19.65
C PRO A 73 1.54 -0.93 -20.98
N GLU A 74 0.65 -1.30 -21.90
CA GLU A 74 1.03 -1.64 -23.29
C GLU A 74 1.59 -0.42 -24.04
N SER A 75 1.09 0.77 -23.71
CA SER A 75 1.59 2.07 -24.22
C SER A 75 1.63 3.12 -23.11
N PRO A 76 2.69 3.96 -23.01
CA PRO A 76 2.79 5.01 -22.00
C PRO A 76 1.57 5.95 -21.93
N ASP A 77 0.95 6.25 -23.07
CA ASP A 77 -0.20 7.17 -23.14
C ASP A 77 -1.43 6.65 -22.36
N GLN A 78 -1.52 5.34 -22.13
CA GLN A 78 -2.61 4.75 -21.34
C GLN A 78 -2.59 5.17 -19.87
N LEU A 79 -1.44 5.64 -19.35
CA LEU A 79 -1.33 6.14 -17.98
C LEU A 79 -1.93 7.54 -17.80
N ALA A 80 -2.20 8.26 -18.90
CA ALA A 80 -2.82 9.57 -18.86
C ALA A 80 -4.18 9.50 -18.15
N GLY A 81 -4.34 10.30 -17.10
CA GLY A 81 -5.59 10.36 -16.33
C GLY A 81 -5.86 9.18 -15.38
N VAL A 82 -5.01 8.14 -15.35
CA VAL A 82 -5.22 7.00 -14.43
C VAL A 82 -5.20 7.44 -12.96
N MET A 83 -4.25 8.29 -12.59
CA MET A 83 -4.13 8.80 -11.21
C MET A 83 -5.35 9.63 -10.78
N GLU A 84 -5.87 10.50 -11.65
CA GLU A 84 -7.09 11.28 -11.37
C GLU A 84 -8.33 10.40 -11.26
N ARG A 85 -8.42 9.36 -12.12
CA ARG A 85 -9.51 8.38 -12.04
C ARG A 85 -9.45 7.60 -10.73
N LEU A 86 -8.28 7.07 -10.34
CA LEU A 86 -8.10 6.36 -9.07
C LEU A 86 -8.47 7.26 -7.88
N ARG A 87 -8.03 8.52 -7.89
CA ARG A 87 -8.41 9.52 -6.87
C ARG A 87 -9.93 9.68 -6.72
N THR A 88 -10.68 9.53 -7.81
CA THR A 88 -12.13 9.68 -7.83
C THR A 88 -12.86 8.39 -7.46
N GLU A 89 -12.36 7.24 -7.93
CA GLU A 89 -13.02 5.93 -7.73
C GLU A 89 -12.72 5.30 -6.36
N LEU A 90 -11.50 5.48 -5.83
CA LEU A 90 -11.08 4.89 -4.54
C LEU A 90 -12.01 5.26 -3.36
N PRO A 91 -12.43 6.54 -3.19
CA PRO A 91 -13.40 6.91 -2.15
C PRO A 91 -14.72 6.17 -2.21
N ALA A 92 -15.23 5.86 -3.40
CA ALA A 92 -16.47 5.10 -3.55
C ALA A 92 -16.34 3.64 -3.06
N LEU A 93 -15.11 3.16 -2.89
CA LEU A 93 -14.76 1.83 -2.40
C LEU A 93 -14.27 1.84 -0.94
N GLY A 94 -14.45 2.96 -0.22
CA GLY A 94 -14.07 3.09 1.18
C GLY A 94 -12.62 3.53 1.43
N TRP A 95 -11.86 3.86 0.38
CA TRP A 95 -10.50 4.35 0.52
C TRP A 95 -10.47 5.87 0.65
N LYS A 96 -9.93 6.37 1.76
CA LYS A 96 -9.75 7.80 2.01
C LYS A 96 -8.45 8.27 1.39
N ILE A 97 -8.51 9.23 0.47
CA ILE A 97 -7.30 9.89 -0.06
C ILE A 97 -6.66 10.73 1.04
N VAL A 98 -5.41 10.43 1.39
CA VAL A 98 -4.62 11.17 2.40
C VAL A 98 -3.52 12.01 1.77
N GLU A 99 -3.05 11.63 0.58
CA GLU A 99 -2.08 12.41 -0.19
C GLU A 99 -2.37 12.31 -1.68
N TYR A 100 -2.27 13.43 -2.40
CA TYR A 100 -2.31 13.45 -3.85
C TYR A 100 -1.52 14.63 -4.41
N GLY A 101 -0.54 14.37 -5.26
CA GLY A 101 0.24 15.43 -5.90
C GLY A 101 1.65 15.01 -6.33
N PRO A 102 2.44 15.93 -6.90
CA PRO A 102 3.82 15.64 -7.28
C PRO A 102 4.71 15.41 -6.04
N ASP A 103 5.56 14.40 -6.11
CA ASP A 103 6.62 14.13 -5.15
C ASP A 103 7.73 15.21 -5.23
N THR A 104 8.62 15.21 -4.22
CA THR A 104 9.76 16.14 -4.15
C THR A 104 10.96 15.68 -4.98
N SER A 105 10.84 14.58 -5.73
CA SER A 105 11.92 14.06 -6.55
C SER A 105 12.18 14.98 -7.76
N ARG A 106 13.36 14.83 -8.38
CA ARG A 106 13.69 15.53 -9.64
C ARG A 106 12.64 15.29 -10.73
N ASN A 107 12.02 14.11 -10.73
CA ASN A 107 11.05 13.72 -11.74
C ASN A 107 9.65 14.30 -11.45
N LYS A 108 9.37 14.72 -10.21
CA LYS A 108 8.05 15.18 -9.76
C LYS A 108 6.97 14.14 -10.11
N ASN A 109 7.20 12.88 -9.73
CA ASN A 109 6.24 11.81 -9.99
C ASN A 109 4.95 12.10 -9.24
N VAL A 110 3.79 11.76 -9.80
CA VAL A 110 2.53 11.96 -9.07
C VAL A 110 2.35 10.82 -8.07
N ASN A 111 2.22 11.16 -6.80
CA ASN A 111 1.86 10.27 -5.70
C ASN A 111 0.36 10.32 -5.43
N LEU A 112 -0.20 9.18 -5.07
CA LEU A 112 -1.50 9.04 -4.45
C LEU A 112 -1.34 8.08 -3.27
N THR A 113 -1.66 8.54 -2.07
CA THR A 113 -1.75 7.68 -0.88
C THR A 113 -3.20 7.65 -0.41
N ALA A 114 -3.70 6.46 -0.14
CA ALA A 114 -5.05 6.26 0.36
C ALA A 114 -5.10 5.17 1.44
N ASP A 115 -5.93 5.40 2.45
CA ASP A 115 -6.09 4.51 3.60
C ASP A 115 -7.51 3.92 3.62
N ASN A 116 -7.63 2.65 3.99
CA ASN A 116 -8.89 1.97 4.21
C ASN A 116 -8.91 1.41 5.63
N ASP A 117 -9.48 2.18 6.56
CA ASP A 117 -9.53 1.84 7.98
C ASP A 117 -10.32 0.54 8.23
N ALA A 118 -11.39 0.31 7.46
CA ALA A 118 -12.22 -0.88 7.60
C ALA A 118 -11.47 -2.17 7.22
N GLN A 119 -10.58 -2.09 6.24
CA GLN A 119 -9.72 -3.20 5.83
C GLN A 119 -8.38 -3.20 6.58
N SER A 120 -8.04 -2.14 7.31
CA SER A 120 -6.71 -1.91 7.88
C SER A 120 -5.60 -2.02 6.83
N PHE A 121 -5.77 -1.36 5.69
CA PHE A 121 -4.75 -1.27 4.63
C PHE A 121 -4.50 0.17 4.19
N SER A 122 -3.28 0.43 3.75
CA SER A 122 -2.90 1.65 3.04
C SER A 122 -2.30 1.28 1.69
N VAL A 123 -2.51 2.12 0.69
CA VAL A 123 -1.88 2.01 -0.61
C VAL A 123 -1.17 3.31 -0.96
N ASN A 124 0.07 3.19 -1.42
CA ASN A 124 0.78 4.25 -2.10
C ASN A 124 0.97 3.88 -3.58
N ILE A 125 0.52 4.77 -4.47
CA ILE A 125 0.61 4.63 -5.92
C ILE A 125 1.45 5.79 -6.45
N VAL A 126 2.52 5.48 -7.19
CA VAL A 126 3.43 6.46 -7.77
C VAL A 126 3.44 6.31 -9.28
N HIS A 127 3.05 7.37 -9.99
CA HIS A 127 3.12 7.43 -11.43
C HIS A 127 4.49 7.94 -11.90
N LYS A 128 5.32 7.01 -12.38
CA LYS A 128 6.70 7.28 -12.82
C LYS A 128 6.77 7.51 -14.33
N ALA A 129 6.10 8.56 -14.79
CA ALA A 129 5.97 8.89 -16.21
C ALA A 129 7.30 9.13 -16.94
N LYS A 130 8.35 9.55 -16.22
CA LYS A 130 9.66 9.92 -16.77
C LYS A 130 10.70 8.80 -16.70
N ASN A 131 10.31 7.59 -16.31
CA ASN A 131 11.20 6.44 -16.36
C ASN A 131 11.42 5.97 -17.79
N GLU A 132 12.53 5.25 -18.03
CA GLU A 132 12.80 4.60 -19.33
C GLU A 132 11.63 3.69 -19.76
N ARG A 133 11.05 2.95 -18.79
CA ARG A 133 9.77 2.27 -18.94
C ARG A 133 8.74 2.91 -18.00
N PRO A 134 7.86 3.81 -18.48
CA PRO A 134 6.82 4.43 -17.67
C PRO A 134 5.94 3.38 -17.00
N ASN A 135 5.64 3.57 -15.71
CA ASN A 135 4.88 2.61 -14.93
C ASN A 135 4.12 3.26 -13.77
N LEU A 136 3.23 2.49 -13.16
CA LEU A 136 2.70 2.74 -11.83
C LEU A 136 3.43 1.84 -10.84
N SER A 137 3.99 2.43 -9.80
CA SER A 137 4.53 1.69 -8.65
C SER A 137 3.47 1.64 -7.58
N LEU A 138 3.04 0.46 -7.16
CA LEU A 138 2.05 0.28 -6.11
C LEU A 138 2.71 -0.39 -4.90
N ARG A 139 2.48 0.16 -3.72
CA ARG A 139 2.85 -0.44 -2.44
C ARG A 139 1.60 -0.50 -1.56
N VAL A 140 1.04 -1.69 -1.45
CA VAL A 140 -0.05 -2.00 -0.51
C VAL A 140 0.58 -2.48 0.78
N VAL A 141 0.15 -1.95 1.92
CA VAL A 141 0.66 -2.31 3.25
C VAL A 141 -0.49 -2.46 4.23
N SER A 142 -0.46 -3.50 5.05
CA SER A 142 -1.44 -3.71 6.10
C SER A 142 -1.19 -2.81 7.30
N GLY A 143 -2.16 -2.69 8.20
CA GLY A 143 -1.90 -2.39 9.60
C GLY A 143 -1.04 -3.49 10.24
N CYS A 144 -0.67 -3.29 11.49
CA CYS A 144 0.17 -4.22 12.22
C CYS A 144 -0.68 -5.32 12.85
N TYR A 145 -0.42 -6.56 12.44
CA TYR A 145 -1.00 -7.75 13.03
C TYR A 145 -0.25 -8.15 14.29
N GLN A 146 -0.94 -8.84 15.18
CA GLN A 146 -0.36 -9.64 16.25
C GLN A 146 -0.48 -11.12 15.87
N VAL A 147 0.56 -11.92 16.07
CA VAL A 147 0.47 -13.38 15.92
C VAL A 147 -0.45 -13.99 17.01
N PRO A 148 -1.07 -15.15 16.76
CA PRO A 148 -1.80 -15.88 17.80
C PRO A 148 -0.95 -16.17 19.04
N GLU A 149 -1.60 -16.38 20.18
CA GLU A 149 -0.90 -16.72 21.41
C GLU A 149 -0.07 -18.01 21.24
N GLY A 150 1.21 -17.95 21.63
CA GLY A 150 2.15 -19.06 21.48
C GLY A 150 2.88 -19.12 20.14
N GLU A 151 2.47 -18.31 19.15
CA GLU A 151 3.19 -18.15 17.89
C GLU A 151 4.21 -17.01 17.95
N ARG A 152 5.13 -17.01 16.98
CA ARG A 152 6.14 -15.98 16.78
C ARG A 152 6.27 -15.65 15.30
N VAL A 153 6.70 -14.44 15.01
CA VAL A 153 7.04 -14.03 13.64
C VAL A 153 8.38 -14.65 13.26
N ASP A 154 8.35 -15.59 12.31
CA ASP A 154 9.54 -16.19 11.72
C ASP A 154 9.73 -15.70 10.28
N GLY A 155 10.91 -15.16 9.97
CA GLY A 155 11.34 -14.84 8.60
C GLY A 155 10.90 -13.48 8.04
N TYR A 156 11.50 -12.40 8.57
CA TYR A 156 11.52 -11.09 7.93
C TYR A 156 12.36 -11.07 6.63
#